data_AF-A0A8H7XRY1-F1
#
_entry.id   AF-A0A8H7XRY1-F1
#
_cell.length_a   1.000
_cell.length_b   1.000
_cell.length_c   1.000
_cell.angle_alpha   90.00
_cell.angle_beta   90.00
_cell.angle_gamma   90.00
#
_symmetry.space_group_name_H-M   'P 1'
#
loop_
_entity.id
_entity.type
_entity.pdbx_description
1 polymer ?
#
loop_
_entity_poly.entity_id
_entity_poly.type
_entity_poly.pdbx_seq_one_letter_code
_entity_poly.pdbx_strand_id
1 'polypeptide(L)'
;MNHLETLIIRDCFAASTVILPYFTTAPLLRELRYTTHLQECLPPDSLRTFIARSLCSLRLLELETRKLTPTCVNFTVHPLLTHTPMLTTLIIHYIGDYGSWSAVAEYIAILLNPLEQPLHRFLHHSPQGPFKNSILLPHLQHLELLSTAKYQSIPTVLEMLSRRWTVGSPANIESNSSSLSAATTCNFTKLLSAKIPEQYGGDVMQFLGNAMREGMKVEFSLWFLE
;
A
#
# COMPACT_ATOMS: atom_id res chain seq x y z
N MET A 1 21.99 16.57 5.18
CA MET A 1 21.45 15.84 4.00
C MET A 1 20.06 16.40 3.67
N ASN A 2 19.98 17.69 3.33
CA ASN A 2 18.68 18.39 3.31
C ASN A 2 17.95 18.29 1.95
N HIS A 3 18.57 17.62 0.98
CA HIS A 3 18.10 17.54 -0.41
C HIS A 3 17.84 16.10 -0.88
N LEU A 4 17.80 15.13 0.04
CA LEU A 4 17.51 13.75 -0.34
C LEU A 4 16.03 13.61 -0.70
N GLU A 5 15.73 13.46 -1.99
CA GLU A 5 14.38 13.27 -2.51
C GLU A 5 14.03 11.80 -2.74
N THR A 6 15.03 10.99 -3.09
CA THR A 6 14.85 9.57 -3.41
C THR A 6 15.87 8.74 -2.64
N LEU A 7 15.38 7.71 -1.93
CA LEU A 7 16.20 6.71 -1.25
C LEU A 7 15.84 5.32 -1.76
N ILE A 8 16.83 4.63 -2.32
CA ILE A 8 16.68 3.27 -2.83
C ILE A 8 17.66 2.38 -2.06
N ILE A 9 17.13 1.36 -1.40
CA ILE A 9 17.90 0.34 -0.70
C ILE A 9 17.58 -0.99 -1.36
N ARG A 10 18.60 -1.63 -1.96
CA ARG A 10 18.49 -2.94 -2.62
C ARG A 10 19.47 -3.90 -1.99
N ASP A 11 19.01 -5.11 -1.65
CA ASP A 11 19.85 -6.24 -1.22
C ASP A 11 20.81 -5.94 -0.07
N CYS A 12 20.45 -4.97 0.78
CA CYS A 12 21.35 -4.44 1.78
C CYS A 12 20.64 -4.26 3.12
N PHE A 13 20.29 -5.37 3.76
CA PHE A 13 19.68 -5.38 5.08
C PHE A 13 20.61 -4.85 6.18
N ALA A 14 21.91 -5.18 6.10
CA ALA A 14 22.90 -4.60 7.01
C ALA A 14 22.99 -3.08 6.83
N ALA A 15 22.91 -2.57 5.60
CA ALA A 15 22.88 -1.12 5.37
C ALA A 15 21.59 -0.47 5.83
N SER A 16 20.42 -1.13 5.74
CA SER A 16 19.19 -0.51 6.24
C SER A 16 19.20 -0.36 7.76
N THR A 17 19.68 -1.37 8.48
CA THR A 17 19.78 -1.33 9.95
C THR A 17 20.91 -0.44 10.47
N VAL A 18 22.00 -0.30 9.71
CA VAL A 18 23.13 0.54 10.09
C VAL A 18 22.97 1.98 9.59
N ILE A 19 22.58 2.19 8.33
CA ILE A 19 22.57 3.52 7.68
C ILE A 19 21.30 4.32 8.00
N LEU A 20 20.10 3.69 8.04
CA LEU A 20 18.86 4.43 8.36
C LEU A 20 18.93 5.20 9.69
N PRO A 21 19.51 4.65 10.77
CA PRO A 21 19.71 5.40 12.01
C PRO A 21 20.61 6.64 11.88
N TYR A 22 21.57 6.66 10.95
CA TYR A 22 22.46 7.82 10.73
C TYR A 22 21.79 8.93 9.92
N PHE A 23 20.71 8.62 9.19
CA PHE A 23 19.89 9.67 8.60
C PHE A 23 19.04 10.33 9.70
N THR A 24 19.49 11.49 10.19
CA THR A 24 18.79 12.22 11.26
C THR A 24 17.43 12.74 10.80
N THR A 25 17.36 13.33 9.60
CA THR A 25 16.14 13.82 8.94
C THR A 25 16.33 13.84 7.42
N ALA A 26 15.24 13.58 6.69
CA ALA A 26 15.17 13.76 5.24
C ALA A 26 13.82 14.41 4.86
N PRO A 27 13.64 15.71 5.13
CA PRO A 27 12.33 16.37 5.00
C PRO A 27 11.82 16.44 3.55
N LEU A 28 12.73 16.40 2.57
CA LEU A 28 12.40 16.43 1.15
C LEU A 28 12.20 15.04 0.53
N LEU A 29 12.27 13.95 1.33
CA LEU A 29 12.13 12.61 0.80
C LEU A 29 10.72 12.39 0.23
N ARG A 30 10.66 12.06 -1.06
CA ARG A 30 9.44 11.79 -1.83
C ARG A 30 9.32 10.33 -2.22
N GLU A 31 10.45 9.66 -2.44
CA GLU A 31 10.47 8.26 -2.87
C GLU A 31 11.34 7.42 -1.97
N LEU A 32 10.77 6.31 -1.49
CA LEU A 32 11.47 5.31 -0.72
C LEU A 32 11.21 3.94 -1.34
N ARG A 33 12.29 3.28 -1.77
CA ARG A 33 12.22 1.93 -2.33
C ARG A 33 13.11 1.01 -1.51
N TYR A 34 12.52 -0.05 -0.97
CA TYR A 34 13.23 -1.07 -0.20
C TYR A 34 12.98 -2.44 -0.83
N THR A 35 13.98 -2.98 -1.51
CA THR A 35 13.93 -4.31 -2.13
C THR A 35 15.04 -5.21 -1.58
N THR A 36 14.77 -6.50 -1.35
CA THR A 36 15.77 -7.41 -0.77
C THR A 36 15.56 -8.86 -1.19
N HIS A 37 16.51 -9.38 -1.96
CA HIS A 37 16.60 -10.78 -2.35
C HIS A 37 17.04 -11.69 -1.18
N LEU A 38 17.59 -11.12 -0.09
CA LEU A 38 17.91 -11.87 1.11
C LEU A 38 16.61 -12.23 1.85
N GLN A 39 16.54 -13.46 2.41
CA GLN A 39 15.38 -14.05 3.11
C GLN A 39 14.88 -13.31 4.36
N GLU A 40 15.34 -12.08 4.58
CA GLU A 40 15.15 -11.33 5.80
C GLU A 40 13.85 -10.54 5.75
N CYS A 41 13.22 -10.40 6.92
CA CYS A 41 12.03 -9.59 7.10
C CYS A 41 12.35 -8.13 6.72
N LEU A 42 11.34 -7.37 6.28
CA LEU A 42 11.43 -5.91 6.20
C LEU A 42 12.04 -5.37 7.52
N PRO A 43 13.06 -4.48 7.52
CA PRO A 43 13.70 -3.90 8.70
C PRO A 43 12.81 -2.79 9.26
N PRO A 44 11.77 -3.18 9.97
CA PRO A 44 10.53 -2.45 9.97
C PRO A 44 10.60 -1.22 10.89
N ASP A 45 11.22 -1.43 12.05
CA ASP A 45 11.44 -0.41 13.07
C ASP A 45 12.39 0.68 12.57
N SER A 46 13.43 0.32 11.82
CA SER A 46 14.40 1.30 11.27
C SER A 46 13.72 2.23 10.25
N LEU A 47 12.93 1.66 9.33
CA LEU A 47 12.15 2.44 8.36
C LEU A 47 11.09 3.30 9.05
N ARG A 48 10.34 2.73 10.02
CA ARG A 48 9.35 3.47 10.80
C ARG A 48 9.97 4.67 11.50
N THR A 49 11.05 4.45 12.23
CA THR A 49 11.74 5.50 12.98
C THR A 49 12.30 6.57 12.05
N PHE A 50 12.86 6.19 10.90
CA PHE A 50 13.37 7.13 9.91
C PHE A 50 12.27 8.01 9.31
N ILE A 51 11.15 7.42 8.88
CA ILE A 51 10.01 8.18 8.32
C ILE A 51 9.41 9.11 9.38
N ALA A 52 9.17 8.60 10.59
CA ALA A 52 8.59 9.38 11.68
C ALA A 52 9.44 10.61 12.02
N ARG A 53 10.78 10.47 12.00
CA ARG A 53 11.72 11.58 12.23
C ARG A 53 11.82 12.55 11.06
N SER A 54 11.68 12.04 9.84
CA SER A 54 11.89 12.85 8.64
C SER A 54 10.76 13.81 8.35
N LEU A 55 9.55 13.60 8.91
CA LEU A 55 8.34 14.39 8.60
C LEU A 55 8.16 14.59 7.08
N CYS A 56 8.55 13.57 6.31
CA CYS A 56 8.72 13.69 4.88
C CYS A 56 7.37 13.65 4.16
N SER A 57 7.30 14.33 3.02
CA SER A 57 6.13 14.29 2.14
C SER A 57 6.22 13.10 1.18
N LEU A 58 6.37 11.89 1.73
CA LEU A 58 6.56 10.68 0.93
C LEU A 58 5.36 10.47 -0.01
N ARG A 59 5.66 10.31 -1.30
CA ARG A 59 4.69 10.10 -2.38
C ARG A 59 4.72 8.66 -2.89
N LEU A 60 5.89 8.05 -2.94
CA LEU A 60 6.09 6.67 -3.41
C LEU A 60 6.77 5.83 -2.33
N LEU A 61 6.18 4.65 -2.09
CA LEU A 61 6.71 3.62 -1.21
C LEU A 61 6.69 2.28 -1.95
N GLU A 62 7.87 1.70 -2.11
CA GLU A 62 8.05 0.35 -2.66
C GLU A 62 8.66 -0.55 -1.60
N LEU A 63 8.01 -1.69 -1.35
CA LEU A 63 8.40 -2.65 -0.34
C LEU A 63 8.46 -4.06 -0.94
N GLU A 64 9.63 -4.69 -0.88
CA GLU A 64 9.80 -6.12 -1.09
C GLU A 64 9.79 -6.88 0.22
N THR A 65 8.99 -7.94 0.27
CA THR A 65 8.92 -8.81 1.43
C THR A 65 8.71 -10.26 1.03
N ARG A 66 9.45 -11.15 1.70
CA ARG A 66 9.22 -12.60 1.64
C ARG A 66 8.25 -13.08 2.72
N LYS A 67 8.04 -12.26 3.76
CA LYS A 67 7.21 -12.57 4.94
C LYS A 67 6.43 -11.33 5.37
N LEU A 68 5.17 -11.22 4.93
CA LEU A 68 4.21 -10.26 5.47
C LEU A 68 3.37 -10.97 6.56
N THR A 69 3.94 -11.18 7.74
CA THR A 69 3.20 -11.80 8.85
C THR A 69 2.21 -10.80 9.48
N PRO A 70 1.16 -11.29 10.17
CA PRO A 70 0.27 -10.42 10.95
C PRO A 70 1.04 -9.45 11.86
N THR A 71 2.09 -9.95 12.52
CA THR A 71 2.98 -9.15 13.38
C THR A 71 3.70 -8.06 12.57
N CYS A 72 4.24 -8.39 11.39
CA CYS A 72 4.86 -7.41 10.52
C CYS A 72 3.86 -6.32 10.10
N VAL A 73 2.65 -6.70 9.70
CA VAL A 73 1.62 -5.73 9.29
C VAL A 73 1.24 -4.80 10.44
N ASN A 74 0.91 -5.37 11.60
CA ASN A 74 0.39 -4.62 12.73
C ASN A 74 1.44 -3.70 13.39
N PHE A 75 2.68 -4.17 13.54
CA PHE A 75 3.72 -3.43 14.25
C PHE A 75 4.63 -2.61 13.33
N THR A 76 4.57 -2.88 12.01
CA THR A 76 5.40 -2.17 11.02
C THR A 76 4.57 -1.41 10.03
N VAL A 77 3.91 -2.13 9.12
CA VAL A 77 3.43 -1.55 7.87
C VAL A 77 2.36 -0.54 8.19
N HIS A 78 1.46 -0.89 9.11
CA HIS A 78 0.44 0.03 9.58
C HIS A 78 1.04 1.31 10.21
N PRO A 79 1.89 1.24 11.26
CA PRO A 79 2.57 2.43 11.76
C PRO A 79 3.35 3.22 10.70
N LEU A 80 4.06 2.55 9.79
CA LEU A 80 4.77 3.20 8.70
C LEU A 80 3.82 4.06 7.85
N LEU A 81 2.70 3.47 7.43
CA LEU A 81 1.71 4.13 6.58
C LEU A 81 0.97 5.27 7.30
N THR A 82 0.78 5.18 8.62
CA THR A 82 0.22 6.30 9.40
C THR A 82 1.12 7.54 9.41
N HIS A 83 2.44 7.37 9.20
CA HIS A 83 3.38 8.48 9.09
C HIS A 83 3.58 8.95 7.64
N THR A 84 2.92 8.34 6.66
CA THR A 84 3.00 8.71 5.24
C THR A 84 1.61 9.04 4.66
N PRO A 85 0.87 10.02 5.20
CA PRO A 85 -0.50 10.30 4.76
C PRO A 85 -0.55 10.77 3.29
N MET A 86 0.52 11.40 2.80
CA MET A 86 0.62 11.97 1.44
C MET A 86 0.96 10.94 0.34
N LEU A 87 1.03 9.65 0.69
CA LEU A 87 1.40 8.58 -0.22
C LEU A 87 0.40 8.47 -1.37
N THR A 88 0.88 8.60 -2.60
CA THR A 88 0.08 8.48 -3.83
C THR A 88 0.31 7.15 -4.53
N THR A 89 1.46 6.53 -4.33
CA THR A 89 1.89 5.30 -5.00
C THR A 89 2.42 4.29 -3.98
N LEU A 90 1.82 3.10 -3.97
CA LEU A 90 2.26 1.97 -3.18
C LEU A 90 2.60 0.80 -4.09
N ILE A 91 3.80 0.27 -3.96
CA ILE A 91 4.30 -0.90 -4.71
C ILE A 91 4.67 -1.98 -3.69
N ILE A 92 4.06 -3.16 -3.82
CA ILE A 92 4.32 -4.29 -2.93
C ILE A 92 4.82 -5.47 -3.76
N HIS A 93 6.05 -5.88 -3.48
CA HIS A 93 6.68 -7.07 -4.05
C HIS A 93 6.62 -8.17 -3.01
N TYR A 94 5.84 -9.20 -3.29
CA TYR A 94 5.71 -10.37 -2.42
C TYR A 94 6.40 -11.58 -3.03
N ILE A 95 7.45 -12.03 -2.38
CA ILE A 95 8.27 -13.18 -2.80
C ILE A 95 8.12 -14.28 -1.74
N GLY A 96 6.92 -14.80 -1.57
CA GLY A 96 6.63 -15.78 -0.51
C GLY A 96 6.08 -17.11 -1.01
N ASP A 97 6.08 -18.10 -0.12
CA ASP A 97 5.64 -19.46 -0.40
C ASP A 97 4.13 -19.56 -0.66
N TYR A 98 3.76 -20.64 -1.34
CA TYR A 98 2.42 -21.01 -1.82
C TYR A 98 1.32 -21.18 -0.75
N GLY A 99 1.47 -20.67 0.48
CA GLY A 99 0.43 -20.71 1.52
C GLY A 99 0.05 -19.36 2.13
N SER A 100 0.82 -18.30 1.91
CA SER A 100 0.70 -17.06 2.68
C SER A 100 0.18 -15.84 1.92
N TRP A 101 0.01 -15.94 0.60
CA TRP A 101 -0.45 -14.80 -0.20
C TRP A 101 -1.90 -14.41 0.06
N SER A 102 -2.82 -15.34 0.35
CA SER A 102 -4.20 -14.99 0.75
C SER A 102 -4.23 -14.13 2.03
N ALA A 103 -3.41 -14.45 3.03
CA ALA A 103 -3.27 -13.63 4.24
C ALA A 103 -2.67 -12.25 3.91
N VAL A 104 -1.65 -12.21 3.04
CA VAL A 104 -1.07 -10.94 2.55
C VAL A 104 -2.12 -10.08 1.85
N ALA A 105 -2.92 -10.67 0.98
CA ALA A 105 -3.99 -10.01 0.25
C ALA A 105 -5.07 -9.44 1.19
N GLU A 106 -5.43 -10.17 2.26
CA GLU A 106 -6.32 -9.65 3.31
C GLU A 106 -5.74 -8.43 4.00
N TYR A 107 -4.45 -8.46 4.35
CA TYR A 107 -3.81 -7.29 4.97
C TYR A 107 -3.74 -6.10 4.03
N ILE A 108 -3.40 -6.30 2.76
CA ILE A 108 -3.42 -5.24 1.75
C ILE A 108 -4.84 -4.67 1.63
N ALA A 109 -5.87 -5.53 1.61
CA ALA A 109 -7.26 -5.09 1.57
C ALA A 109 -7.63 -4.23 2.80
N ILE A 110 -7.18 -4.61 4.00
CA ILE A 110 -7.38 -3.81 5.22
C ILE A 110 -6.72 -2.43 5.09
N LEU A 111 -5.49 -2.37 4.57
CA LEU A 111 -4.78 -1.10 4.33
C LEU A 111 -5.50 -0.20 3.31
N LEU A 112 -6.17 -0.82 2.33
CA LEU A 112 -6.95 -0.14 1.31
C LEU A 112 -8.39 0.16 1.76
N ASN A 113 -8.87 -0.35 2.89
CA ASN A 113 -10.28 -0.20 3.24
C ASN A 113 -10.62 1.27 3.52
N PRO A 114 -11.53 1.88 2.73
CA PRO A 114 -11.94 3.27 2.94
C PRO A 114 -12.98 3.45 4.05
N LEU A 115 -13.60 2.36 4.53
CA LEU A 115 -14.69 2.39 5.49
C LEU A 115 -14.19 1.81 6.82
N GLU A 116 -14.25 2.60 7.89
CA GLU A 116 -13.78 2.25 9.24
C GLU A 116 -14.43 1.01 9.87
N GLN A 117 -15.45 0.42 9.25
CA GLN A 117 -16.00 -0.82 9.78
C GLN A 117 -15.08 -1.98 9.40
N PRO A 118 -14.62 -2.79 10.39
CA PRO A 118 -14.00 -4.04 10.05
C PRO A 118 -15.03 -4.79 9.21
N LEU A 119 -14.63 -5.28 8.05
CA LEU A 119 -15.45 -6.24 7.34
C LEU A 119 -15.58 -7.43 8.31
N HIS A 120 -16.65 -7.46 9.10
CA HIS A 120 -16.90 -8.43 10.18
C HIS A 120 -16.97 -9.88 9.69
N ARG A 121 -16.74 -10.13 8.38
CA ARG A 121 -16.70 -11.44 7.75
C ARG A 121 -15.28 -11.98 7.50
N PHE A 122 -14.21 -11.19 7.64
CA PHE A 122 -12.88 -11.61 7.16
C PHE A 122 -11.85 -11.90 8.27
N LEU A 123 -12.16 -11.61 9.54
CA LEU A 123 -11.25 -11.89 10.65
C LEU A 123 -12.01 -12.53 11.81
N HIS A 124 -12.15 -13.85 11.79
CA HIS A 124 -12.69 -14.59 12.94
C HIS A 124 -11.69 -14.72 14.11
N HIS A 125 -10.43 -14.30 13.98
CA HIS A 125 -9.42 -14.50 15.02
C HIS A 125 -8.40 -13.37 15.14
N SER A 126 -8.83 -12.12 15.34
CA SER A 126 -7.93 -11.13 15.95
C SER A 126 -8.58 -10.39 17.11
N PRO A 127 -7.91 -10.35 18.29
CA PRO A 127 -8.39 -9.63 19.45
C PRO A 127 -8.39 -8.13 19.11
N GLN A 128 -9.34 -7.42 19.69
CA GLN A 128 -9.48 -5.97 19.56
C GLN A 128 -8.13 -5.27 19.76
N GLY A 129 -7.53 -4.82 18.66
CA GLY A 129 -6.26 -4.11 18.56
C GLY A 129 -6.44 -2.86 17.68
N PRO A 130 -5.49 -1.92 17.70
CA PRO A 130 -5.71 -0.47 17.72
C PRO A 130 -5.96 0.15 16.33
N PHE A 131 -6.83 -0.43 15.51
CA PHE A 131 -7.33 0.20 14.28
C PHE A 131 -8.31 1.33 14.65
N LYS A 132 -7.79 2.36 15.33
CA LYS A 132 -8.52 3.58 15.68
C LYS A 132 -8.80 4.34 14.37
N ASN A 133 -10.05 4.31 13.96
CA ASN A 133 -10.79 5.32 13.16
C ASN A 133 -9.94 6.24 12.25
N SER A 134 -9.12 5.68 11.36
CA SER A 134 -8.38 6.48 10.39
C SER A 134 -8.23 5.72 9.08
N ILE A 135 -8.60 6.39 7.99
CA ILE A 135 -8.40 5.87 6.64
C ILE A 135 -6.89 5.86 6.39
N LEU A 136 -6.32 4.68 6.21
CA LEU A 136 -4.93 4.54 5.80
C LEU A 136 -4.81 4.90 4.31
N LEU A 137 -3.74 5.60 3.94
CA LEU A 137 -3.47 5.97 2.54
C LEU A 137 -4.60 6.80 1.87
N PRO A 138 -5.03 7.93 2.46
CA PRO A 138 -6.15 8.71 1.93
C PRO A 138 -5.87 9.28 0.53
N HIS A 139 -4.60 9.44 0.14
CA HIS A 139 -4.21 10.01 -1.15
C HIS A 139 -3.73 8.98 -2.18
N LEU A 140 -3.92 7.68 -1.92
CA LEU A 140 -3.45 6.63 -2.83
C LEU A 140 -4.19 6.68 -4.18
N GLN A 141 -3.43 6.81 -5.26
CA GLN A 141 -3.92 6.85 -6.63
C GLN A 141 -3.44 5.65 -7.45
N HIS A 142 -2.31 5.04 -7.07
CA HIS A 142 -1.72 3.91 -7.76
C HIS A 142 -1.33 2.79 -6.79
N LEU A 143 -1.74 1.56 -7.13
CA LEU A 143 -1.29 0.34 -6.46
C LEU A 143 -0.61 -0.60 -7.45
N GLU A 144 0.61 -1.03 -7.17
CA GLU A 144 1.29 -2.09 -7.90
C GLU A 144 1.52 -3.30 -6.99
N LEU A 145 1.04 -4.46 -7.43
CA LEU A 145 1.23 -5.74 -6.78
C LEU A 145 2.09 -6.62 -7.67
N LEU A 146 3.21 -7.05 -7.12
CA LEU A 146 4.12 -8.01 -7.75
C LEU A 146 4.19 -9.22 -6.85
N SER A 147 3.90 -10.41 -7.38
CA SER A 147 3.88 -11.64 -6.59
C SER A 147 4.45 -12.80 -7.39
N THR A 148 5.29 -13.61 -6.73
CA THR A 148 5.76 -14.88 -7.28
C THR A 148 4.86 -16.06 -6.91
N ALA A 149 3.86 -15.85 -6.06
CA ALA A 149 2.93 -16.90 -5.65
C ALA A 149 1.96 -17.20 -6.81
N LYS A 150 2.02 -18.40 -7.38
CA LYS A 150 1.04 -18.79 -8.42
C LYS A 150 -0.24 -19.33 -7.78
N TYR A 151 -1.36 -19.19 -8.49
CA TYR A 151 -2.64 -19.87 -8.19
C TYR A 151 -3.33 -19.53 -6.85
N GLN A 152 -3.04 -18.39 -6.22
CA GLN A 152 -3.76 -17.94 -5.02
C GLN A 152 -4.66 -16.73 -5.27
N SER A 153 -5.90 -16.82 -4.81
CA SER A 153 -6.96 -15.81 -5.00
C SER A 153 -6.61 -14.44 -4.39
N ILE A 154 -6.92 -13.34 -5.10
CA ILE A 154 -6.83 -11.93 -4.62
C ILE A 154 -8.16 -11.13 -4.57
N PRO A 155 -9.35 -11.76 -4.49
CA PRO A 155 -10.63 -11.08 -4.67
C PRO A 155 -10.85 -9.99 -3.61
N THR A 156 -10.35 -10.21 -2.39
CA THR A 156 -10.46 -9.22 -1.31
C THR A 156 -9.76 -7.91 -1.67
N VAL A 157 -8.59 -7.97 -2.32
CA VAL A 157 -7.89 -6.77 -2.78
C VAL A 157 -8.66 -6.11 -3.92
N LEU A 158 -9.11 -6.90 -4.90
CA LEU A 158 -9.88 -6.39 -6.05
C LEU A 158 -11.20 -5.74 -5.62
N GLU A 159 -11.89 -6.31 -4.63
CA GLU A 159 -13.09 -5.72 -4.04
C GLU A 159 -12.78 -4.37 -3.40
N MET A 160 -11.69 -4.25 -2.65
CA MET A 160 -11.29 -2.96 -2.05
C MET A 160 -10.89 -1.93 -3.10
N LEU A 161 -10.21 -2.34 -4.18
CA LEU A 161 -9.92 -1.48 -5.31
C LEU A 161 -11.21 -0.94 -5.96
N SER A 162 -12.19 -1.82 -6.20
CA SER A 162 -13.50 -1.47 -6.75
C SER A 162 -14.27 -0.49 -5.85
N ARG A 163 -14.22 -0.71 -4.53
CA ARG A 163 -14.82 0.20 -3.54
C ARG A 163 -14.14 1.55 -3.50
N ARG A 164 -12.80 1.60 -3.49
CA ARG A 164 -12.06 2.87 -3.54
C ARG A 164 -12.32 3.64 -4.82
N TRP A 165 -12.49 2.93 -5.94
CA TRP A 165 -12.95 3.55 -7.18
C TRP A 165 -14.34 4.15 -7.00
N THR A 166 -15.32 3.35 -6.56
CA THR A 166 -16.72 3.78 -6.50
C THR A 166 -16.94 4.95 -5.54
N VAL A 167 -16.28 4.93 -4.38
CA VAL A 167 -16.56 5.85 -3.27
C VAL A 167 -15.58 7.03 -3.23
N GLY A 168 -14.35 6.88 -3.73
CA GLY A 168 -13.31 7.91 -3.61
C GLY A 168 -13.59 9.17 -4.43
N SER A 169 -13.13 10.32 -3.92
CA SER A 169 -13.24 11.60 -4.62
C SER A 169 -12.22 11.69 -5.77
N PRO A 170 -12.59 12.30 -6.91
CA PRO A 170 -11.63 12.56 -7.98
C PRO A 170 -10.49 13.44 -7.47
N ALA A 171 -9.26 13.16 -7.91
CA ALA A 171 -8.02 13.74 -7.38
C ALA A 171 -7.87 15.27 -7.45
N ASN A 172 -8.82 15.99 -8.08
CA ASN A 172 -8.73 17.41 -8.45
C ASN A 172 -9.87 18.29 -7.94
N ILE A 173 -10.55 17.95 -6.83
CA ILE A 173 -11.40 18.95 -6.17
C ILE A 173 -10.49 19.86 -5.34
N GLU A 174 -9.78 20.75 -6.03
CA GLU A 174 -9.28 21.97 -5.41
C GLU A 174 -10.46 22.64 -4.72
N SER A 175 -10.32 22.81 -3.41
CA SER A 175 -11.35 23.36 -2.53
C SER A 175 -11.50 24.86 -2.77
N ASN A 176 -11.94 25.25 -3.97
CA ASN A 176 -12.22 26.62 -4.36
C ASN A 176 -13.63 26.69 -4.97
N SER A 177 -14.66 26.58 -4.13
CA SER A 177 -15.86 27.42 -4.25
C SER A 177 -16.91 26.98 -3.23
N SER A 178 -17.25 27.93 -2.37
CA SER A 178 -18.47 28.03 -1.60
C SER A 178 -19.72 27.58 -2.37
N SER A 179 -20.61 26.91 -1.62
CA SER A 179 -21.97 26.49 -1.95
C SER A 179 -22.11 25.30 -2.90
N LEU A 180 -22.40 24.13 -2.34
CA LEU A 180 -23.46 23.19 -2.76
C LEU A 180 -23.47 21.99 -1.78
N SER A 181 -24.69 21.61 -1.40
CA SER A 181 -25.17 20.48 -0.57
C SER A 181 -24.14 19.57 0.12
N ALA A 182 -24.46 19.20 1.37
CA ALA A 182 -23.77 18.20 2.20
C ALA A 182 -23.77 16.78 1.58
N ALA A 183 -23.15 16.61 0.41
CA ALA A 183 -22.55 15.37 0.01
C ALA A 183 -21.39 15.15 0.97
N THR A 184 -21.44 14.05 1.71
CA THR A 184 -20.39 13.62 2.63
C THR A 184 -19.07 13.70 1.89
N THR A 185 -18.24 14.70 2.20
CA THR A 185 -16.96 14.89 1.52
C THR A 185 -16.14 13.64 1.76
N CYS A 186 -15.84 12.92 0.69
CA CYS A 186 -15.11 11.68 0.83
C CYS A 186 -13.68 12.03 1.22
N ASN A 187 -13.23 11.53 2.38
CA ASN A 187 -11.92 11.88 2.95
C ASN A 187 -10.74 11.18 2.24
N PHE A 188 -10.97 10.55 1.09
CA PHE A 188 -9.95 9.81 0.36
C PHE A 188 -10.11 9.92 -1.16
N THR A 189 -8.99 9.70 -1.84
CA THR A 189 -8.84 9.84 -3.28
C THR A 189 -9.23 8.54 -3.98
N LYS A 190 -9.92 8.68 -5.11
CA LYS A 190 -10.20 7.60 -6.05
C LYS A 190 -8.90 6.97 -6.55
N LEU A 191 -8.81 5.64 -6.47
CA LEU A 191 -7.64 4.90 -6.96
C LEU A 191 -7.70 4.80 -8.49
N LEU A 192 -6.83 5.54 -9.18
CA LEU A 192 -6.90 5.73 -10.63
C LEU A 192 -6.31 4.56 -11.42
N SER A 193 -5.34 3.85 -10.83
CA SER A 193 -4.65 2.80 -11.54
C SER A 193 -4.16 1.68 -10.64
N ALA A 194 -4.15 0.47 -11.18
CA ALA A 194 -3.61 -0.70 -10.52
C ALA A 194 -2.76 -1.52 -11.50
N LYS A 195 -1.63 -2.05 -11.02
CA LYS A 195 -0.84 -3.04 -11.74
C LYS A 195 -0.89 -4.36 -10.98
N ILE A 196 -1.43 -5.39 -11.61
CA ILE A 196 -1.79 -6.66 -10.97
C ILE A 196 -1.12 -7.80 -11.73
N PRO A 197 -0.70 -8.90 -11.07
CA PRO A 197 -0.14 -10.05 -11.77
C PRO A 197 -1.11 -10.62 -12.82
N GLU A 198 -0.62 -10.89 -14.03
CA GLU A 198 -1.44 -11.30 -15.19
C GLU A 198 -2.32 -12.52 -14.92
N GLN A 199 -1.84 -13.45 -14.08
CA GLN A 199 -2.57 -14.64 -13.67
C GLN A 199 -3.94 -14.37 -13.03
N TYR A 200 -4.21 -13.14 -12.59
CA TYR A 200 -5.50 -12.70 -12.04
C TYR A 200 -6.41 -11.99 -13.05
N GLY A 201 -6.08 -12.01 -14.34
CA GLY A 201 -6.84 -11.31 -15.39
C GLY A 201 -8.34 -11.63 -15.38
N GLY A 202 -8.71 -12.91 -15.14
CA GLY A 202 -10.11 -13.31 -15.02
C GLY A 202 -10.84 -12.63 -13.86
N ASP A 203 -10.25 -12.67 -12.66
CA ASP A 203 -10.80 -12.03 -11.46
C ASP A 203 -10.84 -10.50 -11.64
N VAL A 204 -9.81 -9.90 -12.23
CA VAL A 204 -9.78 -8.45 -12.51
C VAL A 204 -10.97 -8.04 -13.37
N MET A 205 -11.27 -8.77 -14.44
CA MET A 205 -12.42 -8.46 -15.28
C MET A 205 -13.75 -8.58 -14.54
N GLN A 206 -13.88 -9.57 -13.65
CA GLN A 206 -15.07 -9.77 -12.82
C GLN A 206 -15.29 -8.63 -11.81
N PHE A 207 -14.23 -8.20 -11.11
CA PHE A 207 -14.34 -7.24 -10.00
C PHE A 207 -14.16 -5.77 -10.41
N LEU A 208 -13.32 -5.51 -11.42
CA LEU A 208 -12.92 -4.17 -11.85
C LEU A 208 -13.44 -3.81 -13.25
N GLY A 209 -14.14 -4.70 -13.95
CA GLY A 209 -14.59 -4.45 -15.33
C GLY A 209 -15.50 -3.22 -15.49
N ASN A 210 -16.31 -2.86 -14.49
CA ASN A 210 -17.06 -1.60 -14.49
C ASN A 210 -16.11 -0.40 -14.29
N ALA A 211 -15.23 -0.47 -13.29
CA ALA A 211 -14.27 0.59 -12.99
C ALA A 211 -13.35 0.89 -14.19
N MET A 212 -12.91 -0.15 -14.90
CA MET A 212 -12.11 -0.03 -16.12
C MET A 212 -12.86 0.69 -17.25
N ARG A 213 -14.15 0.35 -17.45
CA ARG A 213 -15.02 1.04 -18.42
C ARG A 213 -15.24 2.51 -18.07
N GLU A 214 -15.19 2.85 -16.77
CA GLU A 214 -15.31 4.22 -16.26
C GLU A 214 -13.98 4.98 -16.23
N GLY A 215 -12.87 4.35 -16.63
CA GLY A 215 -11.56 5.00 -16.78
C GLY A 215 -10.47 4.58 -15.79
N MET A 216 -10.71 3.59 -14.93
CA MET A 216 -9.63 3.00 -14.11
C MET A 216 -8.62 2.28 -15.01
N LYS A 217 -7.33 2.64 -14.90
CA LYS A 217 -6.27 1.98 -15.68
C LYS A 217 -5.80 0.73 -14.95
N VAL A 218 -5.97 -0.44 -15.56
CA VAL A 218 -5.42 -1.70 -15.02
C VAL A 218 -4.35 -2.22 -15.96
N GLU A 219 -3.15 -2.40 -15.44
CA GLU A 219 -2.01 -3.01 -16.14
C GLU A 219 -1.75 -4.41 -15.57
N PHE A 220 -1.24 -5.29 -16.43
CA PHE A 220 -0.87 -6.64 -16.04
C PHE A 220 0.65 -6.78 -16.03
N SER A 221 1.22 -7.24 -14.92
CA SER A 221 2.64 -7.57 -14.83
C SER A 221 2.87 -9.00 -15.31
N LEU A 222 3.69 -9.12 -16.37
CA LEU A 222 4.27 -10.38 -16.81
C LEU A 222 5.33 -10.82 -15.80
N TRP A 223 5.27 -12.08 -15.40
CA TRP A 223 6.34 -12.69 -14.62
C TRP A 223 7.44 -13.15 -15.58
N PHE A 224 8.59 -12.46 -15.55
CA PHE A 224 9.83 -12.98 -16.10
C PHE A 224 10.73 -13.38 -14.94
N LEU A 225 11.07 -14.67 -14.88
CA LEU A 225 12.28 -15.13 -14.21
C LEU A 225 13.47 -14.56 -15.00
N GLU A 226 14.13 -13.54 -14.47
CA GLU A 226 15.54 -13.31 -14.75
C GLU A 226 16.34 -13.68 -13.49
#